data_AF-A0A1A8IBA6-F1
#
_entry.id   AF-A0A1A8IBA6-F1
#
_cell.length_a   1.000
_cell.length_b   1.000
_cell.length_c   1.000
_cell.angle_alpha   90.00
_cell.angle_beta   90.00
_cell.angle_gamma   90.00
#
_symmetry.space_group_name_H-M   'P 1'
#
loop_
_entity.id
_entity.type
_entity.pdbx_description
1 polymer ?
#
loop_
_entity_poly.entity_id
_entity_poly.type
_entity_poly.pdbx_seq_one_letter_code
_entity_poly.pdbx_strand_id
1 'polypeptide(L)'
;MLPQSSVLIGLLCLGYAGCVWGFARLLDNAELRSAFSVARTNSMEGGPKMTVTFDSVYVNIGGDFDAKAGLFRCRIPGAYYFSFTVGKFPHKDLSVMLMKNRNEVQAIVYEENAGEERKVQSQSVMLQLEFGDTIWLRLHGDPRYALYSNTGHYTTFNGYLIYPDTYGYQMHHHQHHPTSDSQQQENLHLQATEHIKSNARDITVEKELSHKKEEEKEEEEEEVMV
;
A
#
# COMPACT_ATOMS: atom_id res chain seq x y z
N MET A 1 -54.28 -50.21 39.73
CA MET A 1 -53.60 -50.91 38.62
C MET A 1 -53.04 -49.83 37.70
N LEU A 2 -51.72 -49.75 37.55
CA LEU A 2 -51.04 -48.92 36.55
C LEU A 2 -51.31 -49.48 35.14
N PRO A 3 -51.13 -48.65 34.10
CA PRO A 3 -50.03 -48.97 33.19
C PRO A 3 -49.08 -47.79 32.97
N GLN A 4 -47.81 -48.15 32.89
CA GLN A 4 -46.69 -47.34 32.49
C GLN A 4 -46.67 -47.15 30.96
N SER A 5 -46.22 -45.98 30.52
CA SER A 5 -45.69 -45.59 29.18
C SER A 5 -46.22 -44.20 28.84
N SER A 6 -45.46 -43.16 28.49
CA SER A 6 -44.04 -43.03 28.24
C SER A 6 -43.70 -41.55 28.45
N VAL A 7 -42.96 -41.25 29.51
CA VAL A 7 -42.25 -39.98 29.64
C VAL A 7 -41.01 -40.10 28.77
N LEU A 8 -41.00 -39.52 27.56
CA LEU A 8 -39.77 -39.23 26.83
C LEU A 8 -40.00 -38.22 25.67
N ILE A 9 -40.48 -37.02 25.99
CA ILE A 9 -40.37 -35.87 25.07
C ILE A 9 -39.76 -34.73 25.88
N GLY A 10 -38.45 -34.77 26.06
CA GLY A 10 -37.76 -33.77 26.86
C GLY A 10 -36.27 -34.04 26.96
N LEU A 11 -35.57 -34.02 25.82
CA LEU A 11 -34.11 -33.81 25.73
C LEU A 11 -33.64 -33.93 24.26
N LEU A 12 -33.98 -32.95 23.42
CA LEU A 12 -33.39 -32.85 22.07
C LEU A 12 -33.24 -31.39 21.60
N CYS A 13 -33.03 -30.44 22.52
CA CYS A 13 -32.80 -29.03 22.18
C CYS A 13 -31.56 -28.42 22.86
N LEU A 14 -30.61 -29.22 23.35
CA LEU A 14 -29.36 -28.69 23.93
C LEU A 14 -28.10 -28.94 23.06
N GLY A 15 -28.25 -29.55 21.88
CA GLY A 15 -27.12 -29.84 20.99
C GLY A 15 -26.81 -28.77 19.93
N TYR A 16 -27.67 -27.77 19.72
CA TYR A 16 -27.52 -26.84 18.59
C TYR A 16 -26.71 -25.57 18.91
N ALA A 17 -26.56 -25.20 20.18
CA ALA A 17 -25.82 -23.99 20.54
C ALA A 17 -24.29 -24.15 20.47
N GLY A 18 -23.76 -25.36 20.67
CA GLY A 18 -22.30 -25.61 20.66
C GLY A 18 -21.69 -25.68 19.26
N CYS A 19 -22.43 -26.22 18.27
CA CYS A 19 -21.93 -26.31 16.90
C CYS A 19 -21.82 -24.94 16.22
N VAL A 20 -22.79 -24.04 16.42
CA VAL A 20 -22.79 -22.73 15.74
C VAL A 20 -21.58 -21.88 16.14
N TRP A 21 -21.13 -21.95 17.40
CA TRP A 21 -19.96 -21.20 17.88
C TRP A 21 -18.63 -21.82 17.43
N GLY A 22 -18.58 -23.13 17.23
CA GLY A 22 -17.42 -23.83 16.67
C GLY A 22 -17.23 -23.60 15.16
N PHE A 23 -18.33 -23.45 14.42
CA PHE A 23 -18.29 -23.09 12.98
C PHE A 23 -18.01 -21.60 12.76
N ALA A 24 -18.49 -20.71 13.63
CA ALA A 24 -18.25 -19.26 13.50
C ALA A 24 -16.77 -18.88 13.64
N ARG A 25 -16.02 -19.54 14.53
CA ARG A 25 -14.57 -19.24 14.71
C ARG A 25 -13.65 -19.79 13.62
N LEU A 26 -14.14 -20.69 12.76
CA LEU A 26 -13.36 -21.21 11.63
C LEU A 26 -13.49 -20.35 10.37
N LEU A 27 -14.51 -19.49 10.27
CA LEU A 27 -14.66 -18.58 9.13
C LEU A 27 -13.65 -17.42 9.16
N ASP A 28 -13.37 -16.84 10.34
CA ASP A 28 -12.58 -15.60 10.44
C ASP A 28 -11.12 -15.76 9.96
N ASN A 29 -10.49 -16.92 10.16
CA ASN A 29 -9.11 -17.17 9.71
C ASN A 29 -9.02 -17.83 8.34
N ALA A 30 -10.12 -18.36 7.80
CA ALA A 30 -10.16 -18.92 6.46
C ALA A 30 -10.23 -17.83 5.37
N GLU A 31 -10.62 -16.60 5.74
CA GLU A 31 -10.98 -15.51 4.83
C GLU A 31 -9.78 -14.65 4.38
N LEU A 32 -8.74 -14.53 5.21
CA LEU A 32 -7.54 -13.73 4.92
C LEU A 32 -6.44 -14.55 4.23
N ARG A 33 -6.80 -15.28 3.17
CA ARG A 33 -5.85 -16.01 2.33
C ARG A 33 -5.96 -15.53 0.89
N SER A 34 -4.82 -15.25 0.30
CA SER A 34 -4.67 -14.91 -1.11
C SER A 34 -3.37 -15.50 -1.60
N ALA A 35 -3.44 -16.32 -2.64
CA ALA A 35 -2.26 -16.88 -3.27
C ALA A 35 -2.57 -17.34 -4.68
N PHE A 36 -1.63 -17.14 -5.60
CA PHE A 36 -1.69 -17.71 -6.94
C PHE A 36 -0.33 -18.26 -7.37
N SER A 37 -0.39 -19.26 -8.25
CA SER A 37 0.76 -19.81 -8.94
C SER A 37 0.28 -20.23 -10.32
N VAL A 38 0.85 -19.59 -11.35
CA VAL A 38 0.45 -19.76 -12.74
C VAL A 38 1.66 -19.94 -13.63
N ALA A 39 1.43 -20.60 -14.76
CA ALA A 39 2.43 -20.78 -15.81
C ALA A 39 1.81 -20.54 -17.18
N ARG A 40 2.67 -20.20 -18.13
CA ARG A 40 2.29 -20.17 -19.54
C ARG A 40 3.01 -21.25 -20.32
N THR A 41 2.33 -21.89 -21.26
CA THR A 41 2.90 -22.98 -22.07
C THR A 41 3.39 -22.54 -23.45
N ASN A 42 3.19 -21.27 -23.80
CA ASN A 42 3.57 -20.74 -25.11
C ASN A 42 4.49 -19.54 -24.96
N SER A 43 5.41 -19.34 -25.90
CA SER A 43 6.26 -18.14 -25.97
C SER A 43 5.43 -16.88 -26.30
N MET A 44 6.00 -15.70 -26.09
CA MET A 44 5.40 -14.42 -26.48
C MET A 44 6.47 -13.46 -26.94
N GLU A 45 6.23 -12.86 -28.11
CA GLU A 45 7.03 -11.77 -28.65
C GLU A 45 6.45 -10.42 -28.25
N GLY A 46 7.31 -9.41 -28.19
CA GLY A 46 6.92 -8.04 -27.97
C GLY A 46 5.98 -7.55 -29.07
N GLY A 47 4.94 -6.83 -28.65
CA GLY A 47 3.96 -6.26 -29.54
C GLY A 47 2.98 -5.34 -28.80
N PRO A 48 1.85 -4.95 -29.44
CA PRO A 48 0.90 -4.02 -28.85
C PRO A 48 0.22 -4.56 -27.57
N LYS A 49 0.09 -5.89 -27.46
CA LYS A 49 -0.35 -6.56 -26.24
C LYS A 49 0.88 -6.86 -25.39
N MET A 50 1.13 -6.02 -24.39
CA MET A 50 2.33 -6.12 -23.55
C MET A 50 2.12 -6.96 -22.28
N THR A 51 0.88 -7.24 -21.90
CA THR A 51 0.56 -8.02 -20.70
C THR A 51 0.83 -9.50 -20.93
N VAL A 52 1.61 -10.11 -20.03
CA VAL A 52 1.88 -11.54 -20.04
C VAL A 52 0.67 -12.29 -19.46
N THR A 53 0.05 -13.14 -20.26
CA THR A 53 -1.10 -13.98 -19.85
C THR A 53 -0.68 -15.42 -19.59
N PHE A 54 -1.53 -16.17 -18.88
CA PHE A 54 -1.23 -17.52 -18.41
C PHE A 54 -2.37 -18.49 -18.73
N ASP A 55 -2.01 -19.70 -19.18
CA ASP A 55 -2.96 -20.74 -19.59
C ASP A 55 -2.93 -21.97 -18.67
N SER A 56 -2.03 -22.01 -17.69
CA SER A 56 -1.96 -23.05 -16.64
C SER A 56 -2.06 -22.41 -15.25
N VAL A 57 -2.99 -22.88 -14.44
CA VAL A 57 -3.22 -22.41 -13.06
C VAL A 57 -3.02 -23.56 -12.09
N TYR A 58 -2.01 -23.45 -11.22
CA TYR A 58 -1.74 -24.44 -10.18
C TYR A 58 -2.46 -24.08 -8.88
N VAL A 59 -2.43 -22.79 -8.53
CA VAL A 59 -3.03 -22.24 -7.30
C VAL A 59 -3.73 -20.93 -7.65
N ASN A 60 -4.93 -20.72 -7.11
CA ASN A 60 -5.65 -19.44 -7.14
C ASN A 60 -6.58 -19.29 -5.92
N ILE A 61 -5.99 -19.34 -4.73
CA ILE A 61 -6.70 -19.17 -3.45
C ILE A 61 -7.19 -17.73 -3.35
N GLY A 62 -8.48 -17.56 -3.05
CA GLY A 62 -9.14 -16.26 -3.01
C GLY A 62 -9.69 -15.78 -4.36
N GLY A 63 -9.27 -16.41 -5.48
CA GLY A 63 -9.71 -16.01 -6.82
C GLY A 63 -9.21 -14.63 -7.24
N ASP A 64 -8.13 -14.15 -6.62
CA ASP A 64 -7.62 -12.79 -6.76
C ASP A 64 -6.75 -12.61 -8.04
N PHE A 65 -6.46 -13.70 -8.78
CA PHE A 65 -5.73 -13.67 -10.05
C PHE A 65 -6.62 -14.07 -11.24
N ASP A 66 -6.69 -13.21 -12.26
CA ASP A 66 -7.26 -13.52 -13.57
C ASP A 66 -6.14 -13.93 -14.54
N ALA A 67 -6.05 -15.23 -14.82
CA ALA A 67 -5.01 -15.79 -15.70
C ALA A 67 -5.14 -15.37 -17.17
N LYS A 68 -6.37 -15.15 -17.65
CA LYS A 68 -6.62 -14.70 -19.04
C LYS A 68 -6.23 -13.25 -19.22
N ALA A 69 -6.45 -12.42 -18.19
CA ALA A 69 -5.99 -11.04 -18.17
C ALA A 69 -4.52 -10.89 -17.75
N GLY A 70 -3.94 -11.89 -17.07
CA GLY A 70 -2.59 -11.82 -16.51
C GLY A 70 -2.46 -10.90 -15.29
N LEU A 71 -3.54 -10.72 -14.54
CA LEU A 71 -3.70 -9.65 -13.56
C LEU A 71 -4.08 -10.19 -12.18
N PHE A 72 -3.27 -9.88 -11.18
CA PHE A 72 -3.63 -9.98 -9.77
C PHE A 72 -4.35 -8.70 -9.34
N ARG A 73 -5.41 -8.81 -8.55
CA ARG A 73 -6.07 -7.69 -7.88
C ARG A 73 -6.13 -7.94 -6.38
N CYS A 74 -5.50 -7.06 -5.61
CA CYS A 74 -5.45 -7.14 -4.17
C CYS A 74 -6.86 -7.00 -3.56
N ARG A 75 -7.33 -8.04 -2.88
CA ARG A 75 -8.56 -8.01 -2.07
C ARG A 75 -8.29 -7.78 -0.58
N ILE A 76 -7.11 -8.20 -0.09
CA ILE A 76 -6.73 -8.11 1.32
C ILE A 76 -5.49 -7.23 1.42
N PRO A 77 -5.57 -6.01 1.97
CA PRO A 77 -4.39 -5.17 2.21
C PRO A 77 -3.35 -5.90 3.07
N GLY A 78 -2.08 -5.72 2.74
CA GLY A 78 -1.01 -6.42 3.45
C GLY A 78 0.31 -6.50 2.70
N ALA A 79 1.25 -7.20 3.32
CA ALA A 79 2.54 -7.53 2.73
C ALA A 79 2.42 -8.80 1.87
N TYR A 80 2.75 -8.69 0.59
CA TYR A 80 2.74 -9.79 -0.38
C TYR A 80 4.15 -10.11 -0.86
N TYR A 81 4.42 -11.37 -1.13
CA TYR A 81 5.59 -11.80 -1.89
C TYR A 81 5.17 -12.10 -3.33
N PHE A 82 5.96 -11.63 -4.29
CA PHE A 82 5.81 -11.96 -5.70
C PHE A 82 7.11 -12.53 -6.25
N SER A 83 7.02 -13.57 -7.06
CA SER A 83 8.15 -14.08 -7.83
C SER A 83 7.72 -14.44 -9.24
N PHE A 84 8.58 -14.15 -10.21
CA PHE A 84 8.40 -14.58 -11.58
C PHE A 84 9.69 -15.15 -12.12
N THR A 85 9.53 -16.19 -12.93
CA THR A 85 10.61 -16.84 -13.67
C THR A 85 10.28 -16.72 -15.14
N VAL A 86 11.26 -16.37 -15.97
CA VAL A 86 11.09 -16.18 -17.41
C VAL A 86 12.20 -16.86 -18.18
N GLY A 87 11.83 -17.55 -19.26
CA GLY A 87 12.77 -18.09 -20.23
C GLY A 87 13.15 -17.04 -21.26
N LYS A 88 14.42 -16.99 -21.64
CA LYS A 88 14.90 -16.19 -22.77
C LYS A 88 14.63 -16.90 -24.09
N PHE A 89 14.02 -16.19 -25.04
CA PHE A 89 13.80 -16.71 -26.39
C PHE A 89 15.10 -16.63 -27.22
N PRO A 90 15.45 -17.68 -27.99
CA PRO A 90 16.65 -17.66 -28.83
C PRO A 90 16.62 -16.49 -29.83
N HIS A 91 17.76 -15.80 -30.02
CA HIS A 91 17.87 -14.67 -30.95
C HIS A 91 17.01 -13.44 -30.65
N LYS A 92 16.49 -13.33 -29.42
CA LYS A 92 15.72 -12.17 -28.94
C LYS A 92 16.29 -11.69 -27.61
N ASP A 93 16.05 -10.42 -27.33
CA ASP A 93 16.33 -9.83 -26.02
C ASP A 93 15.22 -10.19 -25.02
N LEU A 94 15.50 -10.05 -23.74
CA LEU A 94 14.53 -10.29 -22.67
C LEU A 94 14.35 -9.02 -21.84
N SER A 95 13.11 -8.59 -21.68
CA SER A 95 12.75 -7.48 -20.81
C SER A 95 11.33 -7.72 -20.30
N VAL A 96 11.22 -8.20 -19.06
CA VAL A 96 9.96 -8.46 -18.37
C VAL A 96 9.93 -7.68 -17.07
N MET A 97 8.89 -6.88 -16.87
CA MET A 97 8.72 -6.02 -15.71
C MET A 97 7.56 -6.51 -14.86
N LEU A 98 7.74 -6.54 -13.54
CA LEU A 98 6.65 -6.62 -12.58
C LEU A 98 6.08 -5.22 -12.40
N MET A 99 4.81 -5.07 -12.74
CA MET A 99 4.08 -3.80 -12.70
C MET A 99 3.17 -3.76 -11.48
N LYS A 100 3.16 -2.63 -10.78
CA LYS A 100 2.11 -2.22 -9.86
C LYS A 100 1.20 -1.20 -10.55
N ASN A 101 -0.10 -1.39 -10.44
CA ASN A 101 -1.12 -0.53 -11.02
C ASN A 101 -0.88 -0.33 -12.54
N ARG A 102 -0.88 0.91 -13.05
CA ARG A 102 -0.76 1.15 -14.49
C ARG A 102 0.68 1.10 -14.99
N ASN A 103 1.57 1.95 -14.47
CA ASN A 103 2.90 2.18 -15.06
C ASN A 103 4.03 2.14 -14.02
N GLU A 104 3.77 1.63 -12.81
CA GLU A 104 4.78 1.61 -11.76
C GLU A 104 5.59 0.32 -11.83
N VAL A 105 6.87 0.41 -12.17
CA VAL A 105 7.76 -0.75 -12.28
C VAL A 105 8.34 -1.08 -10.91
N GLN A 106 8.12 -2.30 -10.43
CA GLN A 106 8.58 -2.77 -9.11
C GLN A 106 9.87 -3.61 -9.20
N ALA A 107 9.98 -4.42 -10.26
CA ALA A 107 11.13 -5.28 -10.49
C ALA A 107 11.27 -5.58 -11.99
N ILE A 108 12.48 -5.89 -12.44
CA ILE A 108 12.78 -6.16 -13.85
C ILE A 108 13.67 -7.39 -13.95
N VAL A 109 13.39 -8.22 -14.97
CA VAL A 109 14.33 -9.17 -15.57
C VAL A 109 14.72 -8.61 -16.93
N TYR A 110 16.02 -8.37 -17.14
CA TYR A 110 16.55 -7.74 -18.35
C TYR A 110 17.82 -8.43 -18.82
N GLU A 111 17.87 -8.77 -20.11
CA GLU A 111 19.06 -9.29 -20.77
C GLU A 111 19.05 -8.89 -22.25
N GLU A 112 20.03 -8.08 -22.65
CA GLU A 112 20.32 -7.78 -24.07
C GLU A 112 21.43 -8.67 -24.57
N ASN A 113 21.03 -9.78 -25.19
CA ASN A 113 21.94 -10.71 -25.82
C ASN A 113 21.17 -11.51 -26.87
N ALA A 114 21.23 -11.08 -28.12
CA ALA A 114 20.58 -11.76 -29.25
C ALA A 114 21.27 -13.08 -29.67
N GLY A 115 22.10 -13.67 -28.81
CA GLY A 115 22.67 -15.01 -29.03
C GLY A 115 21.63 -16.14 -28.92
N GLU A 116 22.08 -17.35 -29.27
CA GLU A 116 21.32 -18.61 -29.21
C GLU A 116 21.11 -19.15 -27.80
N GLU A 117 21.77 -18.54 -26.82
CA GLU A 117 21.78 -19.04 -25.46
C GLU A 117 20.38 -19.05 -24.84
N ARG A 118 20.01 -20.23 -24.32
CA ARG A 118 18.80 -20.41 -23.51
C ARG A 118 19.15 -20.17 -22.06
N LYS A 119 18.51 -19.16 -21.48
CA LYS A 119 18.63 -18.84 -20.06
C LYS A 119 17.25 -18.79 -19.43
N VAL A 120 17.22 -19.08 -18.13
CA VAL A 120 16.07 -18.88 -17.28
C VAL A 120 16.50 -17.95 -16.18
N GLN A 121 15.74 -16.88 -15.97
CA GLN A 121 16.02 -15.90 -14.93
C GLN A 121 14.79 -15.76 -14.03
N SER A 122 15.04 -15.65 -12.73
CA SER A 122 14.00 -15.47 -11.71
C SER A 122 14.24 -14.16 -10.98
N GLN A 123 13.15 -13.48 -10.63
CA GLN A 123 13.17 -12.27 -9.82
C GLN A 123 12.04 -12.33 -8.81
N SER A 124 12.25 -11.72 -7.64
CA SER A 124 11.25 -11.67 -6.58
C SER A 124 11.31 -10.38 -5.77
N VAL A 125 10.16 -9.97 -5.22
CA VAL A 125 10.05 -8.77 -4.39
C VAL A 125 8.92 -8.94 -3.37
N MET A 126 9.05 -8.29 -2.22
CA MET A 126 7.95 -8.11 -1.27
C MET A 126 7.37 -6.70 -1.42
N LEU A 127 6.05 -6.59 -1.50
CA LEU A 127 5.34 -5.33 -1.70
C LEU A 127 4.22 -5.16 -0.68
N GLN A 128 4.08 -3.94 -0.15
CA GLN A 128 2.86 -3.54 0.55
C GLN A 128 1.79 -3.18 -0.49
N LEU A 129 0.63 -3.83 -0.39
CA LEU A 129 -0.50 -3.58 -1.29
C LEU A 129 -1.70 -3.07 -0.51
N GLU A 130 -2.40 -2.10 -1.12
CA GLU A 130 -3.70 -1.63 -0.65
C GLU A 130 -4.83 -2.37 -1.38
N PHE A 131 -6.06 -2.22 -0.89
CA PHE A 131 -7.24 -2.79 -1.54
C PHE A 131 -7.36 -2.26 -2.96
N GLY A 132 -7.50 -3.17 -3.92
CA GLY A 132 -7.69 -2.85 -5.33
C GLY A 132 -6.41 -2.57 -6.11
N ASP A 133 -5.23 -2.51 -5.46
CA ASP A 133 -3.95 -2.49 -6.16
C ASP A 133 -3.85 -3.70 -7.10
N THR A 134 -3.26 -3.49 -8.28
CA THR A 134 -3.10 -4.56 -9.27
C THR A 134 -1.64 -4.90 -9.51
N ILE A 135 -1.33 -6.18 -9.68
CA ILE A 135 0.01 -6.66 -10.00
C ILE A 135 -0.03 -7.52 -11.26
N TRP A 136 0.88 -7.28 -12.20
CA TRP A 136 0.94 -8.00 -13.46
C TRP A 136 2.34 -7.97 -14.07
N LEU A 137 2.61 -8.86 -15.02
CA LEU A 137 3.87 -8.86 -15.78
C LEU A 137 3.70 -8.20 -17.14
N ARG A 138 4.62 -7.30 -17.48
CA ARG A 138 4.72 -6.63 -18.78
C ARG A 138 5.93 -7.14 -19.54
N LEU A 139 5.74 -7.62 -20.76
CA LEU A 139 6.82 -7.81 -21.73
C LEU A 139 7.05 -6.50 -22.49
N HIS A 140 8.30 -6.16 -22.80
CA HIS A 140 8.60 -5.01 -23.66
C HIS A 140 7.91 -5.13 -25.03
N GLY A 141 7.42 -4.01 -25.56
CA GLY A 141 6.49 -4.00 -26.71
C GLY A 141 7.18 -4.04 -28.07
N ASP A 142 8.51 -3.89 -28.10
CA ASP A 142 9.30 -4.00 -29.31
C ASP A 142 9.49 -5.47 -29.72
N PRO A 143 9.29 -5.85 -30.99
CA PRO A 143 9.45 -7.21 -31.49
C PRO A 143 10.83 -7.84 -31.28
N ARG A 144 11.87 -7.05 -30.96
CA ARG A 144 13.19 -7.59 -30.59
C ARG A 144 13.19 -8.32 -29.24
N TYR A 145 12.19 -8.06 -28.39
CA TYR A 145 12.06 -8.72 -27.09
C TYR A 145 11.10 -9.90 -27.18
N ALA A 146 11.42 -11.00 -26.49
CA ALA A 146 10.53 -12.13 -26.37
C ALA A 146 10.83 -12.96 -25.12
N LEU A 147 9.78 -13.50 -24.52
CA LEU A 147 9.89 -14.54 -23.50
C LEU A 147 9.62 -15.92 -24.12
N TYR A 148 10.33 -16.91 -23.63
CA TYR A 148 10.21 -18.31 -24.03
C TYR A 148 9.37 -19.10 -23.04
N SER A 149 8.48 -19.93 -23.57
CA SER A 149 7.89 -21.04 -22.84
C SER A 149 7.41 -22.15 -23.78
N ASN A 150 7.25 -23.34 -23.22
CA ASN A 150 6.71 -24.55 -23.82
C ASN A 150 6.00 -25.38 -22.73
N THR A 151 5.71 -26.67 -22.99
CA THR A 151 5.12 -27.60 -22.01
C THR A 151 5.94 -27.82 -20.73
N GLY A 152 7.22 -27.45 -20.74
CA GLY A 152 8.12 -27.45 -19.57
C GLY A 152 7.99 -26.21 -18.67
N HIS A 153 7.08 -25.28 -18.96
CA HIS A 153 6.74 -24.13 -18.09
C HIS A 153 7.94 -23.23 -17.73
N TYR A 154 8.72 -22.81 -18.72
CA TYR A 154 9.86 -21.89 -18.52
C TYR A 154 9.46 -20.48 -18.07
N THR A 155 8.16 -20.14 -18.12
CA THR A 155 7.64 -18.88 -17.60
C THR A 155 6.54 -19.12 -16.57
N THR A 156 6.81 -18.70 -15.32
CA THR A 156 5.91 -18.84 -14.17
C THR A 156 5.76 -17.52 -13.43
N PHE A 157 4.62 -17.32 -12.78
CA PHE A 157 4.36 -16.17 -11.93
C PHE A 157 3.60 -16.62 -10.68
N ASN A 158 4.09 -16.20 -9.53
CA ASN A 158 3.58 -16.59 -8.22
C ASN A 158 3.42 -15.34 -7.36
N GLY A 159 2.42 -15.37 -6.49
CA GLY A 159 2.26 -14.37 -5.46
C GLY A 159 1.42 -14.88 -4.31
N TYR A 160 1.71 -14.44 -3.09
CA TYR A 160 0.91 -14.79 -1.92
C TYR A 160 1.00 -13.73 -0.83
N LEU A 161 -0.10 -13.59 -0.10
CA LEU A 161 -0.17 -12.77 1.11
C LEU A 161 0.71 -13.41 2.19
N ILE A 162 1.62 -12.63 2.76
CA ILE A 162 2.43 -13.04 3.92
C ILE A 162 1.74 -12.59 5.20
N TYR A 163 1.43 -11.29 5.29
CA TYR A 163 0.83 -10.69 6.48
C TYR A 163 -0.31 -9.76 6.08
N PRO A 164 -1.57 -10.04 6.47
CA PRO A 164 -2.67 -9.09 6.31
C PRO A 164 -2.46 -7.87 7.23
N ASP A 165 -2.88 -6.70 6.76
CA ASP A 165 -2.96 -5.50 7.59
C ASP A 165 -4.15 -5.63 8.56
N THR A 166 -3.98 -6.35 9.67
CA THR A 166 -5.06 -6.63 10.64
C THR A 166 -5.30 -5.51 11.66
N TYR A 167 -4.76 -4.31 11.46
CA TYR A 167 -4.75 -3.25 12.48
C TYR A 167 -5.63 -2.04 12.16
N GLY A 168 -6.95 -2.23 12.25
CA GLY A 168 -7.93 -1.14 12.36
C GLY A 168 -8.19 -0.64 13.80
N TYR A 169 -7.65 -1.29 14.84
CA TYR A 169 -7.99 -0.97 16.25
C TYR A 169 -6.83 -0.41 17.10
N GLN A 170 -5.59 -0.36 16.61
CA GLN A 170 -4.45 0.14 17.41
C GLN A 170 -3.87 1.48 16.95
N MET A 171 -4.34 2.08 15.85
CA MET A 171 -3.86 3.40 15.40
C MET A 171 -4.62 4.60 15.98
N HIS A 172 -5.73 4.40 16.71
CA HIS A 172 -6.36 5.50 17.47
C HIS A 172 -5.90 5.61 18.92
N HIS A 173 -5.10 4.67 19.42
CA HIS A 173 -4.52 4.74 20.75
C HIS A 173 -3.08 4.23 20.74
N HIS A 174 -2.14 5.03 20.22
CA HIS A 174 -0.92 5.45 20.93
C HIS A 174 -0.02 6.30 20.01
N GLN A 175 0.19 7.55 20.47
CA GLN A 175 1.23 8.52 20.10
C GLN A 175 1.21 9.12 18.68
N HIS A 176 0.56 10.26 18.42
CA HIS A 176 0.94 11.60 18.93
C HIS A 176 1.76 11.59 20.21
N HIS A 177 3.07 11.34 20.07
CA HIS A 177 4.03 11.94 20.99
C HIS A 177 4.39 13.29 20.39
N PRO A 178 4.03 14.44 20.99
CA PRO A 178 4.65 15.69 20.61
C PRO A 178 6.13 15.56 20.96
N THR A 179 7.02 15.64 19.98
CA THR A 179 8.42 15.88 20.25
C THR A 179 8.51 17.20 21.02
N SER A 180 9.20 17.23 22.15
CA SER A 180 9.36 18.47 22.94
C SER A 180 10.01 19.58 22.13
N ASP A 181 10.70 19.24 21.04
CA ASP A 181 11.31 20.18 20.09
C ASP A 181 10.28 21.02 19.34
N SER A 182 9.12 20.49 18.95
CA SER A 182 8.13 21.31 18.20
C SER A 182 7.44 22.33 19.11
N GLN A 183 7.21 21.99 20.39
CA GLN A 183 6.68 22.94 21.38
C GLN A 183 7.73 23.93 21.86
N GLN A 184 9.00 23.54 21.98
CA GLN A 184 10.07 24.51 22.30
C GLN A 184 10.31 25.48 21.15
N GLN A 185 10.26 25.03 19.90
CA GLN A 185 10.50 25.90 18.75
C GLN A 185 9.31 26.84 18.47
N GLU A 186 8.07 26.38 18.69
CA GLU A 186 6.88 27.22 18.62
C GLU A 186 6.81 28.21 19.80
N ASN A 187 7.18 27.80 21.02
CA ASN A 187 7.26 28.71 22.16
C ASN A 187 8.41 29.72 22.04
N LEU A 188 9.57 29.34 21.47
CA LEU A 188 10.63 30.31 21.15
C LEU A 188 10.17 31.30 20.08
N HIS A 189 9.43 30.84 19.06
CA HIS A 189 8.90 31.71 18.02
C HIS A 189 7.85 32.68 18.57
N LEU A 190 6.93 32.19 19.40
CA LEU A 190 5.91 32.99 20.08
C LEU A 190 6.55 34.02 21.03
N GLN A 191 7.51 33.62 21.87
CA GLN A 191 8.24 34.53 22.75
C GLN A 191 9.03 35.59 21.97
N ALA A 192 9.69 35.22 20.86
CA ALA A 192 10.36 36.18 20.00
C ALA A 192 9.38 37.19 19.38
N THR A 193 8.21 36.73 18.92
CA THR A 193 7.19 37.64 18.38
C THR A 193 6.55 38.55 19.43
N GLU A 194 6.36 38.08 20.67
CA GLU A 194 5.87 38.92 21.76
C GLU A 194 6.89 39.99 22.16
N HIS A 195 8.17 39.64 22.23
CA HIS A 195 9.25 40.58 22.55
C HIS A 195 9.46 41.65 21.47
N ILE A 196 9.28 41.30 20.20
CA ILE A 196 9.29 42.26 19.09
C ILE A 196 8.06 43.18 19.16
N LYS A 197 6.89 42.64 19.54
CA LYS A 197 5.64 43.41 19.64
C LYS A 197 5.61 44.33 20.86
N SER A 198 6.25 43.95 21.97
CA SER A 198 6.41 44.83 23.14
C SER A 198 7.37 45.97 22.85
N ASN A 199 8.53 45.70 22.24
CA ASN A 199 9.46 46.76 21.85
C ASN A 199 8.85 47.73 20.83
N ALA A 200 8.06 47.25 19.86
CA ALA A 200 7.37 48.11 18.92
C ALA A 200 6.31 49.01 19.60
N ARG A 201 5.64 48.52 20.65
CA ARG A 201 4.70 49.32 21.45
C ARG A 201 5.42 50.38 22.26
N ASP A 202 6.52 50.04 22.94
CA ASP A 202 7.31 51.03 23.69
C ASP A 202 7.87 52.13 22.80
N ILE A 203 8.38 51.78 21.60
CA ILE A 203 8.85 52.78 20.63
C ILE A 203 7.72 53.69 20.14
N THR A 204 6.51 53.15 19.99
CA THR A 204 5.34 53.95 19.56
C THR A 204 4.89 54.89 20.68
N VAL A 205 4.88 54.42 21.93
CA VAL A 205 4.51 55.24 23.10
C VAL A 205 5.56 56.33 23.35
N GLU A 206 6.85 56.05 23.22
CA GLU A 206 7.90 57.08 23.34
C GLU A 206 7.79 58.15 22.24
N LYS A 207 7.43 57.75 21.00
CA LYS A 207 7.19 58.70 19.90
C LYS A 207 5.96 59.57 20.12
N GLU A 208 4.87 59.00 20.64
CA GLU A 208 3.66 59.78 20.96
C GLU A 208 3.92 60.74 22.13
N LEU A 209 4.70 60.33 23.14
CA LEU A 209 5.08 61.21 24.25
C LEU A 209 6.03 62.33 23.82
N SER A 210 6.94 62.08 22.87
CA SER A 210 7.82 63.12 22.33
C SER A 210 7.05 64.12 21.47
N HIS A 211 6.10 63.65 20.67
CA HIS A 211 5.30 64.53 19.81
C HIS A 211 4.36 65.41 20.63
N LYS A 212 3.74 64.85 21.68
CA LYS A 212 2.88 65.62 22.59
C LYS A 212 3.64 66.68 23.39
N LYS A 213 4.91 66.42 23.74
CA LYS A 213 5.79 67.41 24.38
C LYS A 213 6.26 68.52 23.43
N GLU A 214 6.29 68.27 22.13
CA GLU A 214 6.55 69.31 21.13
C GLU A 214 5.29 70.18 20.92
N GLU A 215 4.11 69.58 20.84
CA GLU A 215 2.83 70.31 20.76
C GLU A 215 2.56 71.18 22.01
N GLU A 216 2.78 70.67 23.23
CA GLU A 216 2.60 71.46 24.48
C GLU A 216 3.61 72.62 24.58
N LYS A 217 4.79 72.51 23.95
CA LYS A 217 5.76 73.63 23.88
C LYS A 217 5.37 74.69 22.87
N GLU A 218 4.77 74.30 21.74
CA GLU A 218 4.27 75.25 20.75
C GLU A 218 3.04 76.02 21.28
N GLU A 219 2.17 75.38 22.06
CA GLU A 219 1.03 76.07 22.72
C GLU A 219 1.47 77.01 23.85
N GLU A 220 2.48 76.66 24.66
CA GLU A 220 3.05 77.57 25.68
C GLU A 220 3.80 78.77 25.07
N GLU A 221 4.43 78.63 23.90
CA GLU A 221 5.07 79.76 23.20
C GLU A 221 4.04 80.71 22.55
N GLU A 222 2.85 80.22 22.17
CA GLU A 222 1.77 81.03 21.61
C GLU A 222 0.98 81.81 22.70
N GLU A 223 0.85 81.25 23.92
CA GLU A 223 0.17 81.89 25.06
C GLU A 223 1.02 82.99 25.74
N VAL A 224 2.34 83.03 25.52
CA VAL A 224 3.24 84.11 25.99
C VAL A 224 3.24 85.33 25.06
N MET A 225 2.59 85.27 23.90
CA MET A 225 2.52 86.37 22.92
C MET A 225 1.14 87.08 22.83
N VAL A 226 0.29 86.98 23.86
CA VAL A 226 -0.97 87.75 23.98
C VAL A 226 -1.00 88.61 25.25
#